data_AF-A0A6L7X6K3-F1
#
_entry.id   AF-A0A6L7X6K3-F1
#
_cell.length_a   1.000
_cell.length_b   1.000
_cell.length_c   1.000
_cell.angle_alpha   90.00
_cell.angle_beta   90.00
_cell.angle_gamma   90.00
#
_symmetry.space_group_name_H-M   'P 1'
#
loop_
_entity.id
_entity.type
_entity.pdbx_description
1 polymer ?
#
loop_
_entity_poly.entity_id
_entity_poly.type
_entity_poly.pdbx_seq_one_letter_code
_entity_poly.pdbx_strand_id
1 'polypeptide(L)'
;MTAAVAAVALFALAAPVLAQWPTTCVDLNDIVETHLGNDGNVGIYQRVFGDQAEQECQNDHRDDVRGVFAWAFDEQADTAREDAPELAWPTDCVELNDIVEAHLGNISNVEIYQRTFGDQAETACRSDHRPDVRSVFAWAFGGAQFSAVDAGYNHSCGVLTDGTVTCWGSNNGGQSAPPDGTFQSISAGNGFNCGVRPNGSLACWGWNEYGQASPPVGAFTSVSAGGLHACGIRSDGTVACWGINNNGQASPPSGVFSAVSAGDAHSCGIRASGVIACWGFNLYGQATPASGTFRSVSAGDPQTCGIRTDETLACWGLSSSNQTRTPAGTFKAVNTGRDFTCGVRSDGTVECWGSNKSGKSTPPSGGFQVVSSGAEHACGLHNRAIACWGSNTYGQAARPA
;
A
#
# COMPACT_ATOMS: atom_id res chain seq x y z
N MET A 1 7.87 -17.32 24.66
CA MET A 1 6.97 -16.29 25.27
C MET A 1 7.69 -15.24 26.12
N THR A 2 8.75 -15.56 26.87
CA THR A 2 9.52 -14.55 27.66
C THR A 2 10.59 -13.80 26.87
N ALA A 3 11.09 -14.39 25.77
CA ALA A 3 12.19 -13.83 24.98
C ALA A 3 11.76 -12.69 24.04
N ALA A 4 10.58 -12.77 23.40
CA ALA A 4 10.14 -11.81 22.39
C ALA A 4 9.84 -10.41 22.98
N VAL A 5 9.24 -10.35 24.17
CA VAL A 5 8.95 -9.08 24.86
C VAL A 5 10.23 -8.45 25.42
N ALA A 6 11.13 -9.27 25.98
CA ALA A 6 12.45 -8.83 26.43
C ALA A 6 13.33 -8.34 25.26
N ALA A 7 13.27 -9.03 24.12
CA ALA A 7 13.96 -8.68 22.88
C ALA A 7 13.55 -7.29 22.35
N VAL A 8 12.26 -7.00 22.30
CA VAL A 8 11.72 -5.70 21.86
C VAL A 8 12.14 -4.58 22.81
N ALA A 9 12.16 -4.84 24.13
CA ALA A 9 12.57 -3.87 25.13
C ALA A 9 14.09 -3.57 25.12
N LEU A 10 14.93 -4.60 24.93
CA LEU A 10 16.39 -4.44 24.79
C LEU A 10 16.77 -3.68 23.52
N PHE A 11 16.03 -3.85 22.42
CA PHE A 11 16.31 -3.16 21.16
C PHE A 11 15.96 -1.67 21.18
N ALA A 12 14.91 -1.28 21.92
CA ALA A 12 14.56 0.14 22.12
C ALA A 12 15.65 0.93 22.86
N LEU A 13 16.44 0.25 23.70
CA LEU A 13 17.62 0.82 24.37
C LEU A 13 18.82 0.97 23.43
N ALA A 14 18.91 0.14 22.37
CA ALA A 14 20.03 0.12 21.43
C ALA A 14 19.80 0.98 20.16
N ALA A 15 18.54 1.26 19.81
CA ALA A 15 18.15 2.01 18.60
C ALA A 15 18.81 3.40 18.43
N PRO A 16 19.08 4.20 19.49
CA PRO A 16 19.78 5.48 19.35
C PRO A 16 21.25 5.34 18.94
N VAL A 17 21.82 4.13 19.00
CA VAL A 17 23.26 3.86 18.80
C VAL A 17 23.53 3.22 17.43
N LEU A 18 22.51 2.86 16.66
CA LEU A 18 22.60 2.17 15.35
C LEU A 18 23.40 2.94 14.27
N ALA A 19 23.61 4.24 14.45
CA ALA A 19 24.45 5.05 13.56
C ALA A 19 25.96 4.80 13.72
N GLN A 20 26.41 4.12 14.78
CA GLN A 20 27.83 3.90 15.12
C GLN A 20 28.33 2.47 14.86
N TRP A 21 27.49 1.60 14.29
CA TRP A 21 27.83 0.18 14.10
C TRP A 21 28.75 -0.05 12.90
N PRO A 22 29.74 -0.96 13.00
CA PRO A 22 30.67 -1.25 11.91
C PRO A 22 30.00 -1.95 10.72
N THR A 23 30.55 -1.72 9.52
CA THR A 23 30.06 -2.26 8.23
C THR A 23 30.69 -3.60 7.85
N THR A 24 31.33 -4.30 8.79
CA THR A 24 31.97 -5.60 8.58
C THR A 24 31.62 -6.51 9.74
N CYS A 25 31.41 -7.82 9.52
CA CYS A 25 31.20 -8.79 10.60
C CYS A 25 32.39 -8.73 11.58
N VAL A 26 32.19 -8.11 12.74
CA VAL A 26 33.09 -8.18 13.91
C VAL A 26 32.37 -8.99 14.99
N ASP A 27 33.11 -9.53 15.96
CA ASP A 27 32.56 -10.19 17.14
C ASP A 27 31.53 -9.28 17.82
N LEU A 28 30.26 -9.65 17.69
CA LEU A 28 29.12 -8.85 18.15
C LEU A 28 29.10 -8.73 19.68
N ASN A 29 29.78 -9.64 20.39
CA ASN A 29 29.83 -9.64 21.85
C ASN A 29 30.61 -8.43 22.38
N ASP A 30 31.75 -8.09 21.78
CA ASP A 30 32.57 -6.95 22.21
C ASP A 30 31.80 -5.62 22.07
N ILE A 31 30.97 -5.48 21.02
CA ILE A 31 30.20 -4.26 20.75
C ILE A 31 29.07 -4.10 21.78
N VAL A 32 28.36 -5.18 22.07
CA VAL A 32 27.25 -5.25 23.04
C VAL A 32 27.78 -4.97 24.45
N GLU A 33 28.90 -5.59 24.82
CA GLU A 33 29.57 -5.36 26.12
C GLU A 33 30.04 -3.91 26.28
N THR A 34 30.58 -3.31 25.21
CA THR A 34 31.10 -1.93 25.24
C THR A 34 29.99 -0.88 25.34
N HIS A 35 28.81 -1.12 24.78
CA HIS A 35 27.73 -0.12 24.70
C HIS A 35 26.62 -0.30 25.74
N LEU A 36 26.36 -1.54 26.19
CA LEU A 36 25.29 -1.84 27.16
C LEU A 36 25.81 -2.05 28.59
N GLY A 37 27.13 -2.08 28.77
CA GLY A 37 27.79 -2.23 30.06
C GLY A 37 27.77 -3.67 30.59
N ASN A 38 28.78 -3.99 31.41
CA ASN A 38 28.95 -5.29 32.06
C ASN A 38 27.89 -5.52 33.13
N ASP A 39 26.73 -6.03 32.72
CA ASP A 39 25.75 -6.67 33.58
C ASP A 39 24.93 -7.67 32.75
N GLY A 40 24.09 -8.50 33.39
CA GLY A 40 23.38 -9.67 32.85
C GLY A 40 22.54 -9.50 31.56
N ASN A 41 22.60 -8.34 30.92
CA ASN A 41 22.12 -8.00 29.59
C ASN A 41 22.81 -8.79 28.46
N VAL A 42 24.12 -9.04 28.57
CA VAL A 42 24.90 -9.80 27.57
C VAL A 42 24.37 -11.23 27.44
N GLY A 43 24.06 -11.88 28.57
CA GLY A 43 23.54 -13.25 28.59
C GLY A 43 22.08 -13.39 28.14
N ILE A 44 21.33 -12.29 28.00
CA ILE A 44 19.98 -12.30 27.40
C ILE A 44 20.09 -12.08 25.90
N TYR A 45 20.92 -11.13 25.47
CA TYR A 45 21.21 -10.89 24.06
C TYR A 45 21.81 -12.13 23.38
N GLN A 46 22.80 -12.78 23.99
CA GLN A 46 23.44 -14.00 23.47
C GLN A 46 22.44 -15.14 23.28
N ARG A 47 21.54 -15.35 24.25
CA ARG A 47 20.52 -16.41 24.20
C ARG A 47 19.41 -16.21 23.17
N VAL A 48 19.16 -14.97 22.76
CA VAL A 48 18.01 -14.62 21.92
C VAL A 48 18.44 -14.24 20.50
N PHE A 49 19.62 -13.64 20.34
CA PHE A 49 20.09 -13.08 19.06
C PHE A 49 21.52 -13.49 18.70
N GLY A 50 22.42 -13.57 19.68
CA GLY A 50 23.87 -13.72 19.46
C GLY A 50 24.24 -14.97 18.66
N ASP A 51 23.80 -16.15 19.12
CA ASP A 51 24.24 -17.42 18.53
C ASP A 51 23.79 -17.61 17.07
N GLN A 52 22.62 -17.07 16.70
CA GLN A 52 22.04 -17.24 15.36
C GLN A 52 22.50 -16.15 14.37
N ALA A 53 22.61 -14.89 14.83
CA ALA A 53 23.12 -13.79 14.01
C ALA A 53 24.61 -13.96 13.67
N GLU A 54 25.40 -14.50 14.61
CA GLU A 54 26.83 -14.75 14.40
C GLU A 54 27.08 -15.93 13.43
N GLN A 55 26.25 -16.97 13.49
CA GLN A 55 26.30 -18.10 12.55
C GLN A 55 25.95 -17.68 11.11
N GLU A 56 24.98 -16.80 10.93
CA GLU A 56 24.55 -16.27 9.62
C GLU A 56 25.55 -15.26 9.03
N CYS A 57 26.16 -14.39 9.86
CA CYS A 57 27.25 -13.50 9.44
C CYS A 57 28.44 -14.29 8.88
N GLN A 58 28.73 -15.46 9.46
CA GLN A 58 29.84 -16.34 9.05
C GLN A 58 29.51 -17.23 7.85
N ASN A 59 28.25 -17.61 7.66
CA ASN A 59 27.84 -18.58 6.64
C ASN A 59 27.42 -17.97 5.29
N ASP A 60 26.91 -16.73 5.25
CA ASP A 60 26.16 -16.23 4.07
C ASP A 60 26.77 -15.03 3.35
N HIS A 61 28.02 -14.63 3.66
CA HIS A 61 28.69 -13.47 3.02
C HIS A 61 27.79 -12.22 2.89
N ARG A 62 26.94 -11.96 3.88
CA ARG A 62 26.14 -10.74 3.94
C ARG A 62 27.08 -9.61 4.39
N ASP A 63 27.41 -8.72 3.46
CA ASP A 63 28.43 -7.68 3.64
C ASP A 63 28.08 -6.58 4.66
N ASP A 64 26.89 -6.63 5.28
CA ASP A 64 26.52 -5.64 6.31
C ASP A 64 25.68 -6.25 7.46
N VAL A 65 26.08 -5.90 8.68
CA VAL A 65 25.49 -6.35 9.94
C VAL A 65 24.05 -5.86 10.10
N ARG A 66 23.69 -4.67 9.60
CA ARG A 66 22.33 -4.11 9.68
C ARG A 66 21.32 -4.95 8.91
N GLY A 67 21.71 -5.49 7.76
CA GLY A 67 20.87 -6.36 6.93
C GLY A 67 20.56 -7.70 7.58
N VAL A 68 21.48 -8.24 8.40
CA VAL A 68 21.27 -9.46 9.19
C VAL A 68 20.29 -9.19 10.35
N PHE A 69 20.44 -8.05 11.04
CA PHE A 69 19.52 -7.66 12.12
C PHE A 69 18.10 -7.35 11.63
N ALA A 70 17.95 -6.70 10.48
CA ALA A 70 16.64 -6.40 9.89
C ALA A 70 15.87 -7.65 9.46
N TRP A 71 16.56 -8.67 8.92
CA TRP A 71 15.94 -9.93 8.52
C TRP A 71 15.53 -10.78 9.74
N ALA A 72 16.41 -10.94 10.73
CA ALA A 72 16.10 -11.68 11.96
C ALA A 72 14.92 -11.05 12.74
N PHE A 73 14.76 -9.73 12.62
CA PHE A 73 13.61 -9.00 13.16
C PHE A 73 12.30 -9.37 12.45
N ASP A 74 12.28 -9.41 11.13
CA ASP A 74 11.07 -9.68 10.34
C ASP A 74 10.55 -11.11 10.63
N GLU A 75 11.46 -12.09 10.69
CA GLU A 75 11.13 -13.49 10.98
C GLU A 75 10.58 -13.67 12.41
N GLN A 76 11.16 -13.01 13.41
CA GLN A 76 10.69 -13.08 14.80
C GLN A 76 9.41 -12.28 15.03
N ALA A 77 9.22 -11.16 14.33
CA ALA A 77 7.98 -10.39 14.36
C ALA A 77 6.81 -11.16 13.74
N ASP A 78 7.06 -11.91 12.67
CA ASP A 78 6.06 -12.79 12.07
C ASP A 78 5.77 -14.02 12.94
N THR A 79 6.79 -14.61 13.58
CA THR A 79 6.60 -15.71 14.56
C THR A 79 5.76 -15.24 15.76
N ALA A 80 6.03 -14.05 16.30
CA ALA A 80 5.26 -13.45 17.38
C ALA A 80 3.81 -13.09 16.97
N ARG A 81 3.55 -12.86 15.68
CA ARG A 81 2.22 -12.61 15.12
C ARG A 81 1.42 -13.89 14.94
N GLU A 82 2.05 -15.00 14.58
CA GLU A 82 1.40 -16.31 14.42
C GLU A 82 0.99 -16.93 15.76
N ASP A 83 1.78 -16.72 16.82
CA ASP A 83 1.52 -17.25 18.18
C ASP A 83 0.53 -16.40 19.02
N ALA A 84 0.10 -15.23 18.54
CA ALA A 84 -0.75 -14.29 19.30
C ALA A 84 -2.29 -14.25 18.97
N PRO A 85 -3.01 -15.35 18.66
CA PRO A 85 -4.47 -15.29 18.50
C PRO A 85 -5.26 -15.16 19.82
N GLU A 86 -4.69 -15.50 20.98
CA GLU A 86 -5.43 -15.62 22.27
C GLU A 86 -5.13 -14.54 23.31
N LEU A 87 -4.42 -13.46 22.98
CA LEU A 87 -4.23 -12.35 23.90
C LEU A 87 -5.41 -11.38 23.79
N ALA A 88 -6.31 -11.42 24.76
CA ALA A 88 -7.37 -10.44 24.96
C ALA A 88 -6.76 -9.09 25.35
N TRP A 89 -6.42 -8.27 24.36
CA TRP A 89 -5.98 -6.90 24.60
C TRP A 89 -7.15 -6.06 25.14
N PRO A 90 -6.93 -5.22 26.17
CA PRO A 90 -7.99 -4.37 26.71
C PRO A 90 -8.56 -3.44 25.62
N THR A 91 -9.88 -3.26 25.62
CA THR A 91 -10.61 -2.40 24.67
C THR A 91 -10.67 -0.93 25.10
N ASP A 92 -10.18 -0.62 26.30
CA ASP A 92 -10.10 0.73 26.86
C ASP A 92 -8.63 1.11 27.07
N CYS A 93 -8.29 2.41 27.07
CA CYS A 93 -6.93 2.90 27.42
C CYS A 93 -6.64 2.54 28.90
N VAL A 94 -6.17 1.33 29.16
CA VAL A 94 -5.67 0.91 30.48
C VAL A 94 -4.27 1.49 30.66
N GLU A 95 -3.92 1.82 31.90
CA GLU A 95 -2.55 2.18 32.27
C GLU A 95 -1.59 1.06 31.80
N LEU A 96 -0.84 1.33 30.74
CA LEU A 96 0.18 0.41 30.19
C LEU A 96 1.22 0.03 31.27
N ASN A 97 1.36 0.85 32.31
CA ASN A 97 2.17 0.61 33.49
C ASN A 97 1.77 -0.68 34.23
N ASP A 98 0.48 -0.96 34.41
CA ASP A 98 0.03 -2.15 35.16
C ASP A 98 0.38 -3.46 34.45
N ILE A 99 0.38 -3.45 33.11
CA ILE A 99 0.72 -4.63 32.30
C ILE A 99 2.22 -4.89 32.35
N VAL A 100 3.01 -3.83 32.22
CA VAL A 100 4.49 -3.88 32.23
C VAL A 100 5.02 -4.26 33.62
N GLU A 101 4.47 -3.67 34.69
CA GLU A 101 4.86 -3.95 36.08
C GLU A 101 4.45 -5.36 36.53
N ALA A 102 3.26 -5.84 36.13
CA ALA A 102 2.80 -7.19 36.48
C ALA A 102 3.62 -8.32 35.81
N HIS A 103 4.27 -8.05 34.67
CA HIS A 103 4.94 -9.10 33.87
C HIS A 103 6.47 -9.02 33.85
N LEU A 104 7.08 -7.85 34.12
CA LEU A 104 8.54 -7.70 34.13
C LEU A 104 9.17 -7.72 35.54
N GLY A 105 8.35 -7.61 36.60
CA GLY A 105 8.85 -7.52 37.95
C GLY A 105 9.59 -6.21 38.23
N ASN A 106 9.86 -5.97 39.51
CA ASN A 106 10.35 -4.71 40.05
C ASN A 106 11.83 -4.46 39.68
N ILE A 107 12.08 -4.08 38.43
CA ILE A 107 13.41 -3.73 37.91
C ILE A 107 13.48 -2.20 37.81
N SER A 108 14.63 -1.63 38.16
CA SER A 108 15.00 -0.20 38.08
C SER A 108 14.80 0.47 36.72
N ASN A 109 14.38 -0.27 35.70
CA ASN A 109 14.16 0.17 34.32
C ASN A 109 12.74 0.69 34.07
N VAL A 110 11.82 0.53 35.04
CA VAL A 110 10.46 1.09 34.97
C VAL A 110 10.50 2.62 34.84
N GLU A 111 11.39 3.32 35.55
CA GLU A 111 11.52 4.79 35.47
C GLU A 111 12.01 5.33 34.11
N ILE A 112 12.85 4.57 33.39
CA ILE A 112 13.39 4.98 32.08
C ILE A 112 12.35 4.75 30.98
N TYR A 113 11.63 3.63 31.05
CA TYR A 113 10.50 3.34 30.17
C TYR A 113 9.35 4.35 30.36
N GLN A 114 9.02 4.66 31.62
CA GLN A 114 8.04 5.67 32.01
C GLN A 114 8.34 7.05 31.41
N ARG A 115 9.59 7.54 31.57
CA ARG A 115 9.98 8.89 31.12
C ARG A 115 10.08 9.08 29.60
N THR A 116 10.25 8.00 28.86
CA THR A 116 10.58 8.09 27.42
C THR A 116 9.39 7.75 26.54
N PHE A 117 8.59 6.75 26.92
CA PHE A 117 7.52 6.22 26.06
C PHE A 117 6.16 6.16 26.75
N GLY A 118 6.10 5.89 28.07
CA GLY A 118 4.85 5.82 28.83
C GLY A 118 4.00 7.07 28.68
N ASP A 119 4.59 8.24 28.91
CA ASP A 119 3.89 9.53 28.87
C ASP A 119 3.42 9.91 27.44
N GLN A 120 4.19 9.56 26.40
CA GLN A 120 3.85 9.89 25.01
C GLN A 120 2.77 8.98 24.43
N ALA A 121 2.86 7.67 24.68
CA ALA A 121 1.85 6.69 24.27
C ALA A 121 0.51 6.94 24.99
N GLU A 122 0.55 7.31 26.28
CA GLU A 122 -0.62 7.67 27.06
C GLU A 122 -1.27 8.98 26.58
N THR A 123 -0.46 10.01 26.30
CA THR A 123 -0.95 11.28 25.74
C THR A 123 -1.63 11.05 24.38
N ALA A 124 -1.06 10.19 23.52
CA ALA A 124 -1.63 9.85 22.22
C ALA A 124 -2.93 9.02 22.31
N CYS A 125 -3.02 8.09 23.28
CA CYS A 125 -4.25 7.32 23.54
C CYS A 125 -5.39 8.27 23.99
N ARG A 126 -5.08 9.20 24.90
CA ARG A 126 -6.05 10.13 25.49
C ARG A 126 -6.45 11.29 24.56
N SER A 127 -5.58 11.73 23.65
CA SER A 127 -5.85 12.89 22.78
C SER A 127 -6.68 12.58 21.54
N ASP A 128 -6.61 11.36 20.99
CA ASP A 128 -7.10 11.07 19.63
C ASP A 128 -8.16 9.96 19.53
N HIS A 129 -8.74 9.50 20.66
CA HIS A 129 -9.79 8.46 20.71
C HIS A 129 -9.49 7.24 19.80
N ARG A 130 -8.25 6.73 19.82
CA ARG A 130 -7.85 5.55 19.04
C ARG A 130 -8.18 4.28 19.85
N PRO A 131 -8.90 3.30 19.28
CA PRO A 131 -9.53 2.24 20.07
C PRO A 131 -8.62 1.06 20.41
N ASP A 132 -7.35 1.01 19.98
CA ASP A 132 -6.51 -0.14 20.27
C ASP A 132 -5.00 0.16 20.30
N VAL A 133 -4.30 -0.57 21.18
CA VAL A 133 -2.87 -0.45 21.45
C VAL A 133 -2.02 -0.82 20.21
N ARG A 134 -2.50 -1.66 19.27
CA ARG A 134 -1.71 -2.04 18.07
C ARG A 134 -1.50 -0.83 17.14
N SER A 135 -2.51 0.03 17.04
CA SER A 135 -2.43 1.27 16.27
C SER A 135 -1.41 2.27 16.84
N VAL A 136 -1.19 2.27 18.15
CA VAL A 136 -0.19 3.10 18.85
C VAL A 136 1.23 2.59 18.59
N PHE A 137 1.43 1.27 18.61
CA PHE A 137 2.72 0.65 18.26
C PHE A 137 3.08 0.91 16.79
N ALA A 138 2.16 0.77 15.83
CA ALA A 138 2.44 1.06 14.41
C ALA A 138 2.91 2.52 14.16
N TRP A 139 2.42 3.47 14.97
CA TRP A 139 2.85 4.87 14.94
C TRP A 139 4.19 5.10 15.65
N ALA A 140 4.38 4.51 16.84
CA ALA A 140 5.61 4.67 17.63
C ALA A 140 6.84 4.01 16.97
N PHE A 141 6.63 3.01 16.12
CA PHE A 141 7.69 2.25 15.43
C PHE A 141 7.86 2.60 13.94
N GLY A 142 7.34 3.75 13.48
CA GLY A 142 7.80 4.39 12.24
C GLY A 142 7.59 3.62 10.94
N GLY A 143 6.55 2.78 10.84
CA GLY A 143 6.18 2.19 9.55
C GLY A 143 5.74 3.26 8.56
N ALA A 144 6.12 3.14 7.29
CA ALA A 144 5.72 4.05 6.23
C ALA A 144 4.19 4.25 6.23
N GLN A 145 3.72 5.47 6.50
CA GLN A 145 2.29 5.78 6.44
C GLN A 145 1.92 6.16 5.02
N PHE A 146 0.95 5.44 4.45
CA PHE A 146 0.48 5.67 3.10
C PHE A 146 -0.76 6.57 3.07
N SER A 147 -0.75 7.50 2.12
CA SER A 147 -1.90 8.35 1.77
C SER A 147 -2.67 7.81 0.57
N ALA A 148 -2.00 7.06 -0.32
CA ALA A 148 -2.60 6.43 -1.48
C ALA A 148 -1.87 5.15 -1.87
N VAL A 149 -2.58 4.27 -2.59
CA VAL A 149 -2.03 3.06 -3.21
C VAL A 149 -2.70 2.87 -4.57
N ASP A 150 -1.93 2.42 -5.55
CA ASP A 150 -2.45 1.98 -6.84
C ASP A 150 -1.72 0.73 -7.33
N ALA A 151 -2.47 -0.23 -7.87
CA ALA A 151 -1.98 -1.49 -8.37
C ALA A 151 -1.94 -1.47 -9.90
N GLY A 152 -0.75 -1.62 -10.48
CA GLY A 152 -0.56 -1.86 -11.90
C GLY A 152 -0.72 -3.34 -12.26
N TYR A 153 -0.31 -3.76 -13.46
CA TYR A 153 -0.55 -5.15 -13.91
C TYR A 153 0.18 -6.19 -13.05
N ASN A 154 1.48 -5.99 -12.80
CA ASN A 154 2.36 -6.90 -12.05
C ASN A 154 3.23 -6.16 -11.03
N HIS A 155 2.83 -4.96 -10.62
CA HIS A 155 3.51 -4.13 -9.63
C HIS A 155 2.48 -3.27 -8.90
N SER A 156 2.90 -2.69 -7.79
CA SER A 156 2.08 -1.82 -6.96
C SER A 156 2.92 -0.61 -6.56
N CYS A 157 2.27 0.54 -6.40
CA CYS A 157 2.91 1.76 -5.95
C CYS A 157 2.08 2.40 -4.84
N GLY A 158 2.74 3.03 -3.88
CA GLY A 158 2.12 3.76 -2.78
C GLY A 158 2.73 5.14 -2.62
N VAL A 159 1.88 6.11 -2.27
CA VAL A 159 2.31 7.47 -1.89
C VAL A 159 2.33 7.54 -0.37
N LEU A 160 3.46 7.90 0.21
CA LEU A 160 3.58 8.14 1.62
C LEU A 160 2.90 9.46 2.02
N THR A 161 2.70 9.67 3.32
CA THR A 161 2.08 10.90 3.85
C THR A 161 2.94 12.15 3.65
N ASP A 162 4.25 11.99 3.41
CA ASP A 162 5.18 13.07 3.03
C ASP A 162 5.21 13.33 1.50
N GLY A 163 4.46 12.56 0.73
CA GLY A 163 4.38 12.65 -0.74
C GLY A 163 5.46 11.87 -1.48
N THR A 164 6.38 11.18 -0.80
CA THR A 164 7.32 10.27 -1.47
C THR A 164 6.59 9.05 -2.02
N VAL A 165 7.15 8.42 -3.06
CA VAL A 165 6.54 7.26 -3.72
C VAL A 165 7.47 6.07 -3.58
N THR A 166 6.89 4.93 -3.20
CA THR A 166 7.56 3.63 -3.27
C THR A 166 6.77 2.71 -4.17
N CYS A 167 7.47 1.90 -4.96
CA CYS A 167 6.87 0.92 -5.86
C CYS A 167 7.57 -0.42 -5.69
N TRP A 168 6.80 -1.50 -5.76
CA TRP A 168 7.29 -2.87 -5.58
C TRP A 168 6.60 -3.83 -6.56
N GLY A 169 7.25 -4.95 -6.84
CA GLY A 169 6.80 -5.91 -7.84
C GLY A 169 7.73 -5.96 -9.06
N SER A 170 7.15 -6.21 -10.24
CA SER A 170 7.90 -6.27 -11.49
C SER A 170 8.63 -4.94 -11.80
N ASN A 171 9.87 -5.03 -12.28
CA ASN A 171 10.68 -3.85 -12.63
C ASN A 171 11.37 -3.96 -14.01
N ASN A 172 10.90 -4.84 -14.90
CA ASN A 172 11.58 -5.10 -16.17
C ASN A 172 11.67 -3.87 -17.08
N GLY A 173 10.76 -2.90 -16.92
CA GLY A 173 10.74 -1.63 -17.66
C GLY A 173 11.09 -0.41 -16.81
N GLY A 174 11.56 -0.60 -15.57
CA GLY A 174 11.83 0.49 -14.62
C GLY A 174 10.59 1.02 -13.88
N GLN A 175 9.45 0.35 -13.96
CA GLN A 175 8.20 0.81 -13.34
C GLN A 175 8.19 0.77 -11.80
N SER A 176 9.08 -0.01 -11.19
CA SER A 176 9.27 0.00 -9.72
C SER A 176 10.40 0.93 -9.26
N ALA A 177 10.93 1.78 -10.16
CA ALA A 177 11.91 2.80 -9.85
C ALA A 177 11.29 4.21 -10.01
N PRO A 178 10.55 4.72 -9.00
CA PRO A 178 9.94 6.04 -9.08
C PRO A 178 11.02 7.14 -9.17
N PRO A 179 10.77 8.22 -9.92
CA PRO A 179 11.68 9.35 -9.99
C PRO A 179 11.62 10.17 -8.69
N ASP A 180 12.71 10.89 -8.40
CA ASP A 180 12.80 11.76 -7.22
C ASP A 180 11.71 12.84 -7.20
N GLY A 181 11.37 13.25 -5.98
CA GLY A 181 10.43 14.31 -5.67
C GLY A 181 9.15 13.80 -5.02
N THR A 182 8.21 14.73 -4.82
CA THR A 182 6.94 14.45 -4.15
C THR A 182 5.78 14.41 -5.13
N PHE A 183 4.80 13.58 -4.82
CA PHE A 183 3.60 13.37 -5.59
C PHE A 183 2.37 13.57 -4.72
N GLN A 184 1.34 14.19 -5.30
CA GLN A 184 0.02 14.31 -4.66
C GLN A 184 -0.83 13.08 -4.94
N SER A 185 -0.66 12.48 -6.11
CA SER A 185 -1.37 11.28 -6.53
C SER A 185 -0.54 10.51 -7.55
N ILE A 186 -0.84 9.21 -7.66
CA ILE A 186 -0.22 8.30 -8.60
C ILE A 186 -1.30 7.49 -9.30
N SER A 187 -0.97 6.98 -10.48
CA SER A 187 -1.72 5.94 -11.16
C SER A 187 -0.75 4.97 -11.84
N ALA A 188 -0.95 3.68 -11.60
CA ALA A 188 -0.14 2.57 -12.09
C ALA A 188 -0.86 1.85 -13.25
N GLY A 189 -0.23 1.81 -14.42
CA GLY A 189 -0.72 1.12 -15.61
C GLY A 189 -0.08 -0.28 -15.78
N ASN A 190 -0.02 -0.81 -17.02
CA ASN A 190 0.49 -2.18 -17.20
C ASN A 190 1.98 -2.36 -16.89
N GLY A 191 2.79 -1.39 -17.30
CA GLY A 191 4.24 -1.45 -17.17
C GLY A 191 4.88 -0.07 -17.02
N PHE A 192 4.06 0.93 -16.67
CA PHE A 192 4.47 2.30 -16.47
C PHE A 192 3.54 2.94 -15.44
N ASN A 193 3.94 4.08 -14.90
CA ASN A 193 3.16 4.85 -13.95
C ASN A 193 3.16 6.32 -14.36
N CYS A 194 2.18 7.04 -13.86
CA CYS A 194 2.15 8.48 -13.90
C CYS A 194 1.72 9.03 -12.54
N GLY A 195 2.27 10.16 -12.14
CA GLY A 195 1.85 10.86 -10.94
C GLY A 195 1.73 12.36 -11.17
N VAL A 196 0.83 12.98 -10.40
CA VAL A 196 0.64 14.43 -10.37
C VAL A 196 1.53 14.99 -9.25
N ARG A 197 2.42 15.92 -9.61
CA ARG A 197 3.23 16.66 -8.65
C ARG A 197 2.42 17.79 -8.01
N PRO A 198 2.81 18.32 -6.83
CA PRO A 198 2.11 19.44 -6.18
C PRO A 198 1.95 20.70 -7.04
N ASN A 199 2.82 20.91 -8.03
CA ASN A 199 2.72 22.03 -8.98
C ASN A 199 1.78 21.75 -10.18
N GLY A 200 1.09 20.60 -10.20
CA GLY A 200 0.21 20.16 -11.28
C GLY A 200 0.92 19.55 -12.49
N SER A 201 2.26 19.50 -12.53
CA SER A 201 2.97 18.80 -13.62
C SER A 201 2.87 17.28 -13.45
N LEU A 202 2.89 16.56 -14.57
CA LEU A 202 2.95 15.10 -14.57
C LEU A 202 4.40 14.62 -14.64
N ALA A 203 4.71 13.57 -13.88
CA ALA A 203 5.88 12.74 -14.14
C ALA A 203 5.42 11.30 -14.35
N CYS A 204 5.85 10.71 -15.46
CA CYS A 204 5.60 9.30 -15.77
C CYS A 204 6.92 8.56 -15.96
N TRP A 205 6.94 7.28 -15.58
CA TRP A 205 8.15 6.45 -15.63
C TRP A 205 7.78 4.99 -15.87
N GLY A 206 8.77 4.19 -16.25
CA GLY A 206 8.59 2.79 -16.65
C GLY A 206 8.67 2.61 -18.17
N TRP A 207 7.99 1.58 -18.67
CA TRP A 207 8.03 1.22 -20.09
C TRP A 207 7.40 2.30 -20.99
N ASN A 208 8.07 2.64 -22.10
CA ASN A 208 7.76 3.83 -22.88
C ASN A 208 7.80 3.61 -24.41
N GLU A 209 7.65 2.39 -24.90
CA GLU A 209 7.74 2.10 -26.34
C GLU A 209 6.73 2.86 -27.22
N TYR A 210 5.59 3.26 -26.65
CA TYR A 210 4.54 4.01 -27.34
C TYR A 210 4.46 5.48 -26.89
N GLY A 211 5.43 5.95 -26.11
CA GLY A 211 5.41 7.29 -25.52
C GLY A 211 4.47 7.45 -24.32
N GLN A 212 3.94 6.35 -23.76
CA GLN A 212 2.99 6.37 -22.64
C GLN A 212 3.58 6.93 -21.34
N ALA A 213 4.90 6.83 -21.15
CA ALA A 213 5.61 7.47 -20.05
C ALA A 213 6.17 8.86 -20.42
N SER A 214 5.73 9.45 -21.54
CA SER A 214 6.12 10.80 -22.00
C SER A 214 4.91 11.75 -21.97
N PRO A 215 4.51 12.24 -20.78
CA PRO A 215 3.28 13.02 -20.65
C PRO A 215 3.38 14.37 -21.36
N PRO A 216 2.26 14.90 -21.87
CA PRO A 216 2.20 16.27 -22.38
C PRO A 216 2.58 17.29 -21.31
N VAL A 217 3.23 18.38 -21.73
CA VAL A 217 3.51 19.52 -20.84
C VAL A 217 2.21 20.25 -20.52
N GLY A 218 2.05 20.63 -19.25
CA GLY A 218 0.90 21.41 -18.78
C GLY A 218 0.59 21.15 -17.31
N ALA A 219 -0.45 21.83 -16.82
CA ALA A 219 -0.99 21.63 -15.48
C ALA A 219 -2.20 20.70 -15.51
N PHE A 220 -2.11 19.62 -14.74
CA PHE A 220 -3.09 18.55 -14.60
C PHE A 220 -3.57 18.47 -13.15
N THR A 221 -4.83 18.09 -12.97
CA THR A 221 -5.47 17.86 -11.67
C THR A 221 -5.55 16.37 -11.34
N SER A 222 -5.54 15.51 -12.35
CA SER A 222 -5.55 14.06 -12.21
C SER A 222 -4.93 13.37 -13.42
N VAL A 223 -4.49 12.13 -13.21
CA VAL A 223 -3.99 11.24 -14.25
C VAL A 223 -4.47 9.82 -13.97
N SER A 224 -4.73 9.07 -15.04
CA SER A 224 -5.02 7.64 -15.02
C SER A 224 -4.18 6.95 -16.08
N ALA A 225 -3.37 5.98 -15.64
CA ALA A 225 -2.55 5.13 -16.50
C ALA A 225 -3.32 3.84 -16.82
N GLY A 226 -3.43 3.49 -18.10
CA GLY A 226 -4.09 2.27 -18.57
C GLY A 226 -3.09 1.22 -19.02
N GLY A 227 -3.45 0.45 -20.04
CA GLY A 227 -2.58 -0.60 -20.59
C GLY A 227 -1.31 -0.02 -21.23
N LEU A 228 -1.46 0.71 -22.33
CA LEU A 228 -0.34 1.31 -23.08
C LEU A 228 -0.58 2.78 -23.46
N HIS A 229 -1.53 3.41 -22.78
CA HIS A 229 -1.86 4.83 -22.90
C HIS A 229 -2.20 5.38 -21.52
N ALA A 230 -2.16 6.70 -21.39
CA ALA A 230 -2.62 7.40 -20.20
C ALA A 230 -3.53 8.56 -20.61
N CYS A 231 -4.39 8.96 -19.67
CA CYS A 231 -5.25 10.12 -19.80
C CYS A 231 -5.16 10.96 -18.53
N GLY A 232 -5.17 12.28 -18.67
CA GLY A 232 -5.17 13.22 -17.56
C GLY A 232 -6.16 14.36 -17.78
N ILE A 233 -6.72 14.87 -16.69
CA ILE A 233 -7.57 16.06 -16.70
C ILE A 233 -6.68 17.27 -16.47
N ARG A 234 -6.72 18.22 -17.40
CA ARG A 234 -6.06 19.51 -17.27
C ARG A 234 -6.77 20.40 -16.26
N SER A 235 -6.08 21.42 -15.78
CA SER A 235 -6.65 22.45 -14.89
C SER A 235 -7.89 23.17 -15.43
N ASP A 236 -8.09 23.20 -16.76
CA ASP A 236 -9.30 23.73 -17.42
C ASP A 236 -10.45 22.71 -17.55
N GLY A 237 -10.27 21.49 -17.03
CA GLY A 237 -11.24 20.40 -17.10
C GLY A 237 -11.23 19.60 -18.40
N THR A 238 -10.42 19.96 -19.40
CA THR A 238 -10.29 19.18 -20.63
C THR A 238 -9.41 17.95 -20.41
N VAL A 239 -9.59 16.91 -21.22
CA VAL A 239 -8.79 15.67 -21.14
C VAL A 239 -7.67 15.69 -22.17
N ALA A 240 -6.46 15.32 -21.75
CA ALA A 240 -5.37 14.92 -22.63
C ALA A 240 -5.20 13.41 -22.52
N CYS A 241 -5.05 12.70 -23.63
CA CYS A 241 -4.58 11.33 -23.62
C CYS A 241 -3.37 11.18 -24.55
N TRP A 242 -2.47 10.26 -24.23
CA TRP A 242 -1.23 10.00 -24.97
C TRP A 242 -0.81 8.53 -24.84
N GLY A 243 0.13 8.10 -25.68
CA GLY A 243 0.54 6.70 -25.79
C GLY A 243 -0.07 6.02 -27.01
N ILE A 244 -0.33 4.71 -26.91
CA ILE A 244 -0.94 3.94 -28.01
C ILE A 244 -2.34 4.49 -28.36
N ASN A 245 -2.69 4.50 -29.66
CA ASN A 245 -3.99 5.02 -30.11
C ASN A 245 -4.64 4.20 -31.24
N ASN A 246 -4.25 2.93 -31.40
CA ASN A 246 -4.72 2.09 -32.51
C ASN A 246 -6.25 1.86 -32.52
N ASN A 247 -6.90 1.99 -31.36
CA ASN A 247 -8.35 1.88 -31.20
C ASN A 247 -9.03 3.24 -30.95
N GLY A 248 -8.29 4.35 -31.00
CA GLY A 248 -8.79 5.67 -30.61
C GLY A 248 -8.82 5.92 -29.10
N GLN A 249 -8.21 5.05 -28.26
CA GLN A 249 -8.24 5.15 -26.79
C GLN A 249 -7.53 6.39 -26.23
N ALA A 250 -6.63 6.98 -27.01
CA ALA A 250 -5.97 8.25 -26.70
C ALA A 250 -6.60 9.45 -27.45
N SER A 251 -7.82 9.29 -27.97
CA SER A 251 -8.57 10.34 -28.68
C SER A 251 -9.83 10.74 -27.88
N PRO A 252 -9.67 11.49 -26.77
CA PRO A 252 -10.81 11.82 -25.91
C PRO A 252 -11.83 12.71 -26.65
N PRO A 253 -13.13 12.51 -26.39
CA PRO A 253 -14.16 13.41 -26.91
C PRO A 253 -14.03 14.81 -26.31
N SER A 254 -14.50 15.82 -27.04
CA SER A 254 -14.46 17.21 -26.57
C SER A 254 -15.37 17.46 -25.35
N GLY A 255 -15.03 18.50 -24.62
CA GLY A 255 -15.74 18.97 -23.43
C GLY A 255 -14.93 18.84 -22.14
N VAL A 256 -15.61 19.09 -21.02
CA VAL A 256 -15.03 19.08 -19.69
C VAL A 256 -15.43 17.83 -18.92
N PHE A 257 -14.49 17.32 -18.13
CA PHE A 257 -14.59 16.09 -17.36
C PHE A 257 -14.19 16.35 -15.90
N SER A 258 -14.89 15.69 -14.98
CA SER A 258 -14.57 15.70 -13.55
C SER A 258 -13.76 14.49 -13.11
N ALA A 259 -13.82 13.40 -13.87
CA ALA A 259 -13.02 12.19 -13.64
C ALA A 259 -12.70 11.51 -14.98
N VAL A 260 -11.56 10.82 -15.03
CA VAL A 260 -11.13 9.99 -16.16
C VAL A 260 -10.51 8.71 -15.61
N SER A 261 -10.75 7.60 -16.30
CA SER A 261 -10.17 6.29 -16.01
C SER A 261 -9.78 5.62 -17.33
N ALA A 262 -8.52 5.21 -17.43
CA ALA A 262 -7.96 4.49 -18.56
C ALA A 262 -7.91 2.99 -18.24
N GLY A 263 -8.53 2.17 -19.09
CA GLY A 263 -8.41 0.70 -19.04
C GLY A 263 -7.29 0.20 -19.94
N ASP A 264 -7.34 -1.07 -20.35
CA ASP A 264 -6.28 -1.65 -21.20
C ASP A 264 -6.25 -1.05 -22.62
N ALA A 265 -7.41 -0.98 -23.27
CA ALA A 265 -7.55 -0.49 -24.65
C ALA A 265 -8.72 0.48 -24.86
N HIS A 266 -9.34 0.96 -23.80
CA HIS A 266 -10.41 1.97 -23.80
C HIS A 266 -10.23 2.93 -22.64
N SER A 267 -10.97 4.02 -22.67
CA SER A 267 -10.98 5.05 -21.64
C SER A 267 -12.41 5.50 -21.40
N CYS A 268 -12.70 5.88 -20.16
CA CYS A 268 -13.99 6.43 -19.77
C CYS A 268 -13.78 7.69 -18.93
N GLY A 269 -14.68 8.66 -19.07
CA GLY A 269 -14.67 9.87 -18.27
C GLY A 269 -16.07 10.29 -17.86
N ILE A 270 -16.18 10.90 -16.68
CA ILE A 270 -17.41 11.49 -16.17
C ILE A 270 -17.43 12.96 -16.58
N ARG A 271 -18.45 13.39 -17.31
CA ARG A 271 -18.68 14.79 -17.64
C ARG A 271 -19.15 15.55 -16.40
N ALA A 272 -19.07 16.88 -16.42
CA ALA A 272 -19.60 17.72 -15.34
C ALA A 272 -21.10 17.47 -15.02
N SER A 273 -21.88 16.94 -15.97
CA SER A 273 -23.27 16.53 -15.77
C SER A 273 -23.45 15.20 -15.01
N GLY A 274 -22.36 14.50 -14.68
CA GLY A 274 -22.38 13.15 -14.11
C GLY A 274 -22.53 12.02 -15.13
N VAL A 275 -22.75 12.33 -16.42
CA VAL A 275 -22.88 11.33 -17.48
C VAL A 275 -21.50 10.82 -17.91
N ILE A 276 -21.37 9.50 -18.08
CA ILE A 276 -20.13 8.88 -18.57
C ILE A 276 -20.07 8.96 -20.10
N ALA A 277 -18.90 9.32 -20.62
CA ALA A 277 -18.52 9.08 -22.00
C ALA A 277 -17.32 8.13 -22.04
N CYS A 278 -17.39 7.09 -22.86
CA CYS A 278 -16.28 6.17 -23.08
C CYS A 278 -15.85 6.17 -24.55
N TRP A 279 -14.58 5.88 -24.80
CA TRP A 279 -13.97 5.85 -26.14
C TRP A 279 -12.85 4.82 -26.20
N GLY A 280 -12.46 4.42 -27.41
CA GLY A 280 -11.46 3.37 -27.64
C GLY A 280 -12.07 2.05 -28.09
N PHE A 281 -11.40 0.94 -27.74
CA PHE A 281 -11.83 -0.41 -28.11
C PHE A 281 -13.19 -0.77 -27.50
N ASN A 282 -14.08 -1.40 -28.29
CA ASN A 282 -15.47 -1.64 -27.87
C ASN A 282 -16.05 -3.00 -28.30
N LEU A 283 -15.22 -4.01 -28.59
CA LEU A 283 -15.74 -5.30 -29.08
C LEU A 283 -16.65 -6.02 -28.07
N TYR A 284 -16.48 -5.75 -26.78
CA TYR A 284 -17.26 -6.34 -25.69
C TYR A 284 -18.29 -5.36 -25.10
N GLY A 285 -18.46 -4.17 -25.70
CA GLY A 285 -19.32 -3.13 -25.16
C GLY A 285 -18.72 -2.34 -24.00
N GLN A 286 -17.41 -2.47 -23.70
CA GLN A 286 -16.76 -1.79 -22.58
C GLN A 286 -16.71 -0.25 -22.70
N ALA A 287 -16.84 0.26 -23.92
CA ALA A 287 -16.97 1.68 -24.23
C ALA A 287 -18.43 2.09 -24.54
N THR A 288 -19.40 1.25 -24.19
CA THR A 288 -20.85 1.54 -24.26
C THR A 288 -21.38 1.72 -22.83
N PRO A 289 -21.30 2.94 -22.25
CA PRO A 289 -21.62 3.15 -20.84
C PRO A 289 -23.10 2.91 -20.52
N ALA A 290 -23.36 2.43 -19.31
CA ALA A 290 -24.71 2.38 -18.77
C ALA A 290 -25.31 3.78 -18.66
N SER A 291 -26.63 3.89 -18.83
CA SER A 291 -27.34 5.15 -18.64
C SER A 291 -27.40 5.55 -17.16
N GLY A 292 -27.54 6.86 -16.93
CA GLY A 292 -27.61 7.45 -15.60
C GLY A 292 -26.45 8.40 -15.31
N THR A 293 -26.34 8.78 -14.04
CA THR A 293 -25.33 9.69 -13.52
C THR A 293 -24.43 8.98 -12.52
N PHE A 294 -23.15 9.33 -12.53
CA PHE A 294 -22.09 8.63 -11.84
C PHE A 294 -21.20 9.60 -11.08
N ARG A 295 -20.69 9.14 -9.95
CA ARG A 295 -19.71 9.87 -9.13
C ARG A 295 -18.29 9.33 -9.29
N SER A 296 -18.15 8.08 -9.71
CA SER A 296 -16.85 7.47 -10.04
C SER A 296 -16.99 6.44 -11.14
N VAL A 297 -15.89 6.22 -11.86
CA VAL A 297 -15.77 5.23 -12.92
C VAL A 297 -14.38 4.58 -12.84
N SER A 298 -14.33 3.29 -13.06
CA SER A 298 -13.11 2.47 -13.15
C SER A 298 -13.20 1.64 -14.42
N ALA A 299 -12.28 1.88 -15.35
CA ALA A 299 -12.07 1.08 -16.54
C ALA A 299 -10.96 0.05 -16.27
N GLY A 300 -11.25 -1.23 -16.43
CA GLY A 300 -10.30 -2.34 -16.31
C GLY A 300 -9.83 -2.83 -17.68
N ASP A 301 -9.45 -4.10 -17.79
CA ASP A 301 -8.98 -4.63 -19.07
C ASP A 301 -10.14 -4.72 -20.11
N PRO A 302 -11.12 -5.65 -19.98
CA PRO A 302 -12.27 -5.70 -20.88
C PRO A 302 -13.60 -5.25 -20.25
N GLN A 303 -13.62 -4.72 -19.02
CA GLN A 303 -14.83 -4.26 -18.33
C GLN A 303 -14.69 -2.85 -17.76
N THR A 304 -15.83 -2.21 -17.51
CA THR A 304 -15.91 -0.93 -16.83
C THR A 304 -16.99 -1.00 -15.76
N CYS A 305 -16.71 -0.45 -14.58
CA CYS A 305 -17.67 -0.29 -13.51
C CYS A 305 -17.72 1.18 -13.07
N GLY A 306 -18.89 1.65 -12.66
CA GLY A 306 -19.08 2.96 -12.08
C GLY A 306 -20.02 2.94 -10.89
N ILE A 307 -19.80 3.86 -9.97
CA ILE A 307 -20.72 4.10 -8.86
C ILE A 307 -21.65 5.24 -9.26
N ARG A 308 -22.95 4.97 -9.24
CA ARG A 308 -23.99 5.95 -9.51
C ARG A 308 -24.06 6.98 -8.38
N THR A 309 -24.77 8.08 -8.64
CA THR A 309 -25.02 9.11 -7.61
C THR A 309 -25.85 8.61 -6.44
N ASP A 310 -26.59 7.51 -6.60
CA ASP A 310 -27.33 6.81 -5.54
C ASP A 310 -26.48 5.73 -4.82
N GLU A 311 -25.16 5.74 -5.04
CA GLU A 311 -24.18 4.80 -4.48
C GLU A 311 -24.28 3.35 -4.95
N THR A 312 -25.18 3.04 -5.90
CA THR A 312 -25.27 1.70 -6.50
C THR A 312 -24.25 1.50 -7.62
N LEU A 313 -23.93 0.24 -7.94
CA LEU A 313 -23.00 -0.09 -9.01
C LEU A 313 -23.70 -0.28 -10.36
N ALA A 314 -23.04 0.17 -11.42
CA ALA A 314 -23.28 -0.27 -12.79
C ALA A 314 -21.98 -0.81 -13.37
N CYS A 315 -22.01 -2.00 -13.96
CA CYS A 315 -20.86 -2.57 -14.66
C CYS A 315 -21.28 -3.03 -16.06
N TRP A 316 -20.40 -2.84 -17.04
CA TRP A 316 -20.62 -3.21 -18.44
C TRP A 316 -19.30 -3.65 -19.10
N GLY A 317 -19.38 -4.24 -20.29
CA GLY A 317 -18.24 -4.87 -20.96
C GLY A 317 -18.28 -6.40 -20.88
N LEU A 318 -17.11 -7.04 -20.98
CA LEU A 318 -16.99 -8.50 -20.93
C LEU A 318 -17.35 -9.05 -19.55
N SER A 319 -18.10 -10.16 -19.51
CA SER A 319 -18.54 -10.81 -18.26
C SER A 319 -18.36 -12.33 -18.25
N SER A 320 -17.37 -12.86 -18.96
CA SER A 320 -17.12 -14.32 -19.05
C SER A 320 -16.83 -14.99 -17.70
N SER A 321 -16.40 -14.22 -16.70
CA SER A 321 -16.11 -14.68 -15.34
C SER A 321 -17.05 -14.06 -14.30
N ASN A 322 -18.18 -13.47 -14.73
CA ASN A 322 -19.10 -12.69 -13.90
C ASN A 322 -18.50 -11.39 -13.32
N GLN A 323 -17.45 -10.82 -13.92
CA GLN A 323 -16.78 -9.61 -13.44
C GLN A 323 -17.63 -8.33 -13.55
N THR A 324 -18.69 -8.34 -14.37
CA THR A 324 -19.67 -7.23 -14.43
C THR A 324 -20.93 -7.49 -13.60
N ARG A 325 -21.00 -8.59 -12.84
CA ARG A 325 -22.08 -8.79 -11.88
C ARG A 325 -22.07 -7.63 -10.88
N THR A 326 -23.22 -7.03 -10.59
CA THR A 326 -23.33 -5.94 -9.62
C THR A 326 -23.91 -6.47 -8.31
N PRO A 327 -23.12 -6.58 -7.22
CA PRO A 327 -23.66 -6.93 -5.92
C PRO A 327 -24.66 -5.89 -5.44
N ALA A 328 -25.66 -6.34 -4.68
CA ALA A 328 -26.63 -5.43 -4.08
C ALA A 328 -26.00 -4.60 -2.94
N GLY A 329 -26.54 -3.40 -2.74
CA GLY A 329 -26.10 -2.46 -1.70
C GLY A 329 -25.34 -1.27 -2.27
N THR A 330 -24.74 -0.51 -1.36
CA THR A 330 -24.06 0.75 -1.65
C THR A 330 -22.55 0.63 -1.50
N PHE A 331 -21.83 1.37 -2.32
CA PHE A 331 -20.37 1.31 -2.42
C PHE A 331 -19.78 2.72 -2.36
N LYS A 332 -18.66 2.86 -1.64
CA LYS A 332 -17.88 4.10 -1.58
C LYS A 332 -16.72 4.13 -2.58
N ALA A 333 -16.19 2.97 -2.97
CA ALA A 333 -15.14 2.83 -3.98
C ALA A 333 -15.33 1.55 -4.81
N VAL A 334 -14.85 1.56 -6.06
CA VAL A 334 -14.83 0.41 -6.95
C VAL A 334 -13.58 0.49 -7.82
N ASN A 335 -12.93 -0.64 -8.05
CA ASN A 335 -11.81 -0.77 -8.96
C ASN A 335 -11.90 -2.11 -9.71
N THR A 336 -11.43 -2.11 -10.96
CA THR A 336 -11.60 -3.20 -11.92
C THR A 336 -10.23 -3.69 -12.35
N GLY A 337 -9.93 -4.97 -12.09
CA GLY A 337 -8.72 -5.62 -12.59
C GLY A 337 -8.93 -6.26 -13.97
N ARG A 338 -8.21 -7.35 -14.26
CA ARG A 338 -8.27 -8.03 -15.57
C ARG A 338 -9.57 -8.76 -15.87
N ASP A 339 -10.06 -9.53 -14.92
CA ASP A 339 -11.23 -10.42 -15.04
C ASP A 339 -11.96 -10.55 -13.68
N PHE A 340 -11.75 -9.57 -12.81
CA PHE A 340 -12.38 -9.42 -11.50
C PHE A 340 -12.57 -7.94 -11.17
N THR A 341 -13.43 -7.66 -10.21
CA THR A 341 -13.75 -6.32 -9.74
C THR A 341 -13.81 -6.35 -8.23
N CYS A 342 -13.27 -5.33 -7.57
CA CYS A 342 -13.39 -5.14 -6.13
C CYS A 342 -14.10 -3.83 -5.83
N GLY A 343 -14.95 -3.84 -4.82
CA GLY A 343 -15.65 -2.67 -4.31
C GLY A 343 -15.48 -2.56 -2.80
N VAL A 344 -15.37 -1.33 -2.30
CA VAL A 344 -15.48 -1.05 -0.88
C VAL A 344 -16.92 -0.62 -0.61
N ARG A 345 -17.64 -1.41 0.19
CA ARG A 345 -19.00 -1.12 0.64
C ARG A 345 -19.01 0.14 1.51
N SER A 346 -20.20 0.75 1.67
CA SER A 346 -20.33 1.96 2.50
C SER A 346 -19.98 1.73 3.98
N ASP A 347 -20.07 0.49 4.47
CA ASP A 347 -19.61 0.08 5.81
C ASP A 347 -18.08 -0.13 5.91
N GLY A 348 -17.34 0.00 4.80
CA GLY A 348 -15.89 -0.18 4.73
C GLY A 348 -15.43 -1.59 4.41
N THR A 349 -16.31 -2.59 4.35
CA THR A 349 -15.92 -3.95 3.95
C THR A 349 -15.57 -4.01 2.46
N VAL A 350 -14.59 -4.85 2.10
CA VAL A 350 -14.23 -5.09 0.70
C VAL A 350 -14.95 -6.33 0.20
N GLU A 351 -15.61 -6.20 -0.94
CA GLU A 351 -16.15 -7.33 -1.68
C GLU A 351 -15.52 -7.37 -3.06
N CYS A 352 -14.98 -8.53 -3.43
CA CYS A 352 -14.45 -8.78 -4.75
C CYS A 352 -15.22 -9.91 -5.44
N TRP A 353 -15.44 -9.77 -6.73
CA TRP A 353 -16.18 -10.74 -7.54
C TRP A 353 -15.58 -10.89 -8.94
N GLY A 354 -15.87 -12.02 -9.57
CA GLY A 354 -15.30 -12.39 -10.85
C GLY A 354 -14.43 -13.63 -10.73
N SER A 355 -13.32 -13.64 -11.47
CA SER A 355 -12.31 -14.69 -11.37
C SER A 355 -11.63 -14.70 -10.01
N ASN A 356 -11.47 -15.89 -9.40
CA ASN A 356 -10.76 -16.06 -8.12
C ASN A 356 -9.44 -16.85 -8.25
N LYS A 357 -8.78 -16.74 -9.41
CA LYS A 357 -7.42 -17.30 -9.56
C LYS A 357 -6.48 -16.63 -8.56
N SER A 358 -5.59 -17.41 -7.95
CA SER A 358 -4.63 -16.96 -6.93
C SER A 358 -5.25 -16.23 -5.73
N GLY A 359 -6.55 -16.40 -5.45
CA GLY A 359 -7.23 -15.77 -4.30
C GLY A 359 -7.53 -14.27 -4.47
N LYS A 360 -7.44 -13.71 -5.67
CA LYS A 360 -7.64 -12.27 -5.93
C LYS A 360 -9.05 -11.74 -5.63
N SER A 361 -10.05 -12.63 -5.60
CA SER A 361 -11.41 -12.30 -5.16
C SER A 361 -11.70 -12.69 -3.70
N THR A 362 -10.67 -13.00 -2.92
CA THR A 362 -10.75 -13.30 -1.48
C THR A 362 -10.05 -12.19 -0.68
N PRO A 363 -10.68 -11.02 -0.51
CA PRO A 363 -10.05 -9.91 0.20
C PRO A 363 -9.88 -10.22 1.70
N PRO A 364 -8.86 -9.65 2.36
CA PRO A 364 -8.73 -9.70 3.82
C PRO A 364 -9.94 -9.08 4.52
N SER A 365 -10.24 -9.55 5.73
CA SER A 365 -11.21 -8.89 6.60
C SER A 365 -10.66 -7.55 7.11
N GLY A 366 -11.54 -6.56 7.27
CA GLY A 366 -11.17 -5.24 7.77
C GLY A 366 -11.92 -4.10 7.07
N GLY A 367 -11.80 -2.89 7.63
CA GLY A 367 -12.42 -1.68 7.11
C GLY A 367 -11.49 -0.90 6.18
N PHE A 368 -11.68 -1.00 4.88
CA PHE A 368 -10.83 -0.31 3.90
C PHE A 368 -11.39 1.06 3.52
N GLN A 369 -10.51 1.96 3.11
CA GLN A 369 -10.87 3.27 2.59
C GLN A 369 -10.94 3.26 1.06
N VAL A 370 -9.94 2.63 0.43
CA VAL A 370 -9.81 2.49 -1.02
C VAL A 370 -9.36 1.08 -1.36
N VAL A 371 -9.66 0.67 -2.58
CA VAL A 371 -9.15 -0.55 -3.20
C VAL A 371 -8.66 -0.20 -4.61
N SER A 372 -7.54 -0.79 -5.01
CA SER A 372 -7.01 -0.76 -6.36
C SER A 372 -6.69 -2.19 -6.81
N SER A 373 -6.94 -2.50 -8.08
CA SER A 373 -6.85 -3.84 -8.64
C SER A 373 -5.90 -3.83 -9.84
N GLY A 374 -4.86 -4.66 -9.74
CA GLY A 374 -3.97 -4.99 -10.84
C GLY A 374 -4.54 -6.10 -11.71
N ALA A 375 -3.66 -6.83 -12.42
CA ALA A 375 -4.09 -7.92 -13.29
C ALA A 375 -4.68 -9.09 -12.51
N GLU A 376 -3.93 -9.54 -11.52
CA GLU A 376 -4.19 -10.78 -10.78
C GLU A 376 -4.06 -10.57 -9.26
N HIS A 377 -3.94 -9.33 -8.80
CA HIS A 377 -3.84 -8.93 -7.39
C HIS A 377 -4.62 -7.65 -7.14
N ALA A 378 -4.93 -7.38 -5.88
CA ALA A 378 -5.51 -6.13 -5.44
C ALA A 378 -4.83 -5.66 -4.15
N CYS A 379 -4.83 -4.35 -3.96
CA CYS A 379 -4.30 -3.69 -2.78
C CYS A 379 -5.35 -2.72 -2.24
N GLY A 380 -5.42 -2.58 -0.93
CA GLY A 380 -6.31 -1.63 -0.28
C GLY A 380 -5.60 -0.89 0.85
N LEU A 381 -6.08 0.31 1.13
CA LEU A 381 -5.62 1.10 2.27
C LEU A 381 -6.53 0.87 3.48
N HIS A 382 -5.93 0.38 4.56
CA HIS A 382 -6.58 0.15 5.85
C HIS A 382 -5.75 0.85 6.94
N ASN A 383 -6.31 1.86 7.61
CA ASN A 383 -5.62 2.60 8.68
C ASN A 383 -4.22 3.11 8.30
N ARG A 384 -4.06 3.65 7.07
CA ARG A 384 -2.77 4.11 6.49
C ARG A 384 -1.72 3.01 6.25
N ALA A 385 -2.07 1.75 6.46
CA ALA A 385 -1.30 0.59 6.04
C ALA A 385 -1.88 0.00 4.75
N ILE A 386 -1.01 -0.54 3.90
CA ILE A 386 -1.42 -1.22 2.68
C ILE A 386 -1.54 -2.72 2.97
N ALA A 387 -2.68 -3.29 2.57
CA ALA A 387 -2.84 -4.74 2.52
C ALA A 387 -3.12 -5.14 1.06
N CYS A 388 -2.31 -6.07 0.55
CA CYS A 388 -2.47 -6.62 -0.79
C CYS A 388 -2.78 -8.12 -0.72
N TRP A 389 -3.49 -8.63 -1.72
CA TRP A 389 -3.87 -10.03 -1.84
C TRP A 389 -3.97 -10.44 -3.32
N GLY A 390 -3.98 -11.75 -3.57
CA GLY A 390 -3.98 -12.31 -4.92
C GLY A 390 -2.61 -12.85 -5.34
N SER A 391 -2.32 -12.79 -6.64
CA SER A 391 -1.04 -13.23 -7.19
C SER A 391 0.14 -12.44 -6.64
N ASN A 392 1.22 -13.14 -6.28
CA ASN A 392 2.46 -12.54 -5.78
C ASN A 392 3.71 -12.99 -6.56
N THR A 393 3.55 -13.46 -7.80
CA THR A 393 4.65 -14.03 -8.61
C THR A 393 5.86 -13.10 -8.77
N TYR A 394 5.64 -11.79 -8.75
CA TYR A 394 6.67 -10.76 -8.89
C TYR A 394 6.92 -9.98 -7.60
N GLY A 395 6.32 -10.36 -6.47
CA GLY A 395 6.34 -9.59 -5.23
C GLY A 395 5.30 -8.46 -5.16
N GLN A 396 4.40 -8.34 -6.14
CA GLN A 396 3.44 -7.23 -6.26
C GLN A 396 2.34 -7.18 -5.19
N ALA A 397 2.10 -8.29 -4.51
CA ALA A 397 1.18 -8.39 -3.38
C ALA A 397 1.93 -8.48 -2.03
N ALA A 398 3.26 -8.37 -2.03
CA ALA A 398 4.04 -8.25 -0.81
C ALA A 398 3.68 -6.95 -0.08
N ARG A 399 3.80 -6.97 1.25
CA ARG A 399 3.72 -5.73 2.03
C ARG A 399 4.96 -4.89 1.71
N PRO A 400 4.81 -3.61 1.38
CA PRO A 400 5.97 -2.73 1.30
C PRO A 400 6.62 -2.64 2.68
N ALA A 401 7.95 -2.76 2.72
CA ALA A 401 8.77 -2.62 3.92
C ALA A 401 8.75 -1.19 4.47
#